data_AF-A0A3S2LS93-F1
#
_entry.id   AF-A0A3S2LS93-F1
#
_cell.length_a   1.000
_cell.length_b   1.000
_cell.length_c   1.000
_cell.angle_alpha   90.00
_cell.angle_beta   90.00
_cell.angle_gamma   90.00
#
_symmetry.space_group_name_H-M   'P 1'
#
loop_
_entity.id
_entity.type
_entity.pdbx_description
1 polymer ?
#
loop_
_entity_poly.entity_id
_entity_poly.type
_entity_poly.pdbx_seq_one_letter_code
_entity_poly.pdbx_strand_id
1 'polypeptide(L)'
;MEPYKSDEEIKSKLFSPVVNFYTGKSVFITGATGFLGTVLLEKLMFTCAHNIKNIYILIKPTDGQSIDEKMSKFFDSRAFERLREHNPNFRSKIIPLTGDITKKSIGLSENDIFILRKEVSVVFHSAADTSFQLSLSEAIIINTKATEELLKICKDMHQLKAFVYVSTAYSNCNRPIIDEKVYPTDVSLETVYELLEYSKSDKLIEFLFNGRPNAYTYSKALSEELVQNYGNIIPSIIIRPSIITSSIKEPYPGWLSGWNGLNQVILSGMKGYLRCWFADDSCIADTIPVDYTANVMIVSAWDAHERRLKNDKQLKVFNCCSGLQNPIDTGNMMSICLEHNKKHEKDKSKANTMFIIRKNFYVYFFYFLVLHLIPALIIDVFYFLLGREMLMCTNLKKIKRFSSILKVFCFNQFLFIDKNVRRLHQALNETDKVLFDFDVRNIQWRVYLKDFVIALKEYDKTSRTVKI
;
A
#
# COMPACT_ATOMS: atom_id res chain seq x y z
N MET A 1 24.77 -23.80 39.61
CA MET A 1 23.92 -23.86 38.41
C MET A 1 22.59 -23.24 38.79
N GLU A 2 22.41 -21.95 38.51
CA GLU A 2 21.08 -21.34 38.62
C GLU A 2 20.22 -21.85 37.45
N PRO A 3 18.92 -22.13 37.67
CA PRO A 3 18.07 -22.64 36.62
C PRO A 3 17.78 -21.54 35.61
N TYR A 4 17.93 -21.89 34.33
CA TYR A 4 17.45 -21.13 33.18
C TYR A 4 15.96 -20.78 33.39
N LYS A 5 15.66 -19.49 33.56
CA LYS A 5 14.28 -18.99 33.42
C LYS A 5 13.88 -19.14 31.95
N SER A 6 12.70 -19.68 31.69
CA SER A 6 12.18 -19.84 30.33
C SER A 6 11.97 -18.47 29.66
N ASP A 7 12.15 -18.40 28.34
CA ASP A 7 11.90 -17.18 27.55
C ASP A 7 10.46 -16.64 27.69
N GLU A 8 9.53 -17.45 28.20
CA GLU A 8 8.16 -17.04 28.53
C GLU A 8 8.06 -16.20 29.81
N GLU A 9 8.89 -16.46 30.84
CA GLU A 9 8.92 -15.65 32.05
C GLU A 9 9.47 -14.23 31.79
N ILE A 10 10.40 -14.08 30.84
CA ILE A 10 10.97 -12.78 30.45
C ILE A 10 9.99 -11.96 29.59
N LYS A 11 9.19 -12.62 28.74
CA LYS A 11 8.14 -11.96 27.93
C LYS A 11 6.97 -11.44 28.77
N SER A 12 6.75 -12.00 29.95
CA SER A 12 5.64 -11.60 30.85
C SER A 12 5.88 -10.33 31.68
N LYS A 13 7.00 -9.60 31.52
CA LYS A 13 7.36 -8.45 32.38
C LYS A 13 7.72 -7.13 31.69
N LEU A 14 7.41 -6.96 30.41
CA LEU A 14 7.69 -5.71 29.71
C LEU A 14 6.39 -5.05 29.25
N PHE A 15 6.04 -3.94 29.90
CA PHE A 15 4.85 -3.13 29.58
C PHE A 15 4.98 -2.55 28.16
N SER A 16 3.95 -2.77 27.35
CA SER A 16 3.80 -2.18 26.00
C SER A 16 2.67 -1.14 26.03
N PRO A 17 2.99 0.17 26.04
CA PRO A 17 2.02 1.24 25.89
C PRO A 17 1.12 1.07 24.65
N VAL A 18 1.71 0.69 23.52
CA VAL A 18 0.95 0.52 22.26
C VAL A 18 -0.05 -0.65 22.36
N VAL A 19 0.36 -1.82 22.86
CA VAL A 19 -0.57 -2.96 23.06
C VAL A 19 -1.65 -2.60 24.08
N ASN A 20 -1.27 -1.95 25.19
CA ASN A 20 -2.22 -1.54 26.22
C ASN A 20 -3.24 -0.52 25.70
N PHE A 21 -2.85 0.34 24.77
CA PHE A 21 -3.81 1.21 24.09
C PHE A 21 -4.90 0.42 23.38
N TYR A 22 -4.67 -0.79 22.87
CA TYR A 22 -5.74 -1.57 22.25
C TYR A 22 -6.62 -2.35 23.23
N THR A 23 -6.32 -2.34 24.53
CA THR A 23 -7.09 -3.05 25.56
C THR A 23 -8.55 -2.58 25.59
N GLY A 24 -9.47 -3.54 25.44
CA GLY A 24 -10.92 -3.34 25.46
C GLY A 24 -11.48 -2.61 24.24
N LYS A 25 -10.64 -2.23 23.26
CA LYS A 25 -11.08 -1.45 22.10
C LYS A 25 -11.64 -2.34 21.00
N SER A 26 -12.64 -1.83 20.31
CA SER A 26 -13.11 -2.34 19.02
C SER A 26 -12.46 -1.56 17.88
N VAL A 27 -11.99 -2.28 16.88
CA VAL A 27 -11.32 -1.71 15.69
C VAL A 27 -12.20 -1.90 14.47
N PHE A 28 -12.27 -0.92 13.57
CA PHE A 28 -12.89 -1.07 12.26
C PHE A 28 -11.87 -0.86 11.14
N ILE A 29 -11.77 -1.81 10.21
CA ILE A 29 -10.83 -1.75 9.09
C ILE A 29 -11.59 -1.81 7.77
N THR A 30 -11.44 -0.77 6.95
CA THR A 30 -11.83 -0.83 5.53
C THR A 30 -10.62 -1.22 4.68
N GLY A 31 -10.84 -2.03 3.65
CA GLY A 31 -9.74 -2.54 2.82
C GLY A 31 -8.93 -3.64 3.50
N ALA A 32 -9.49 -4.32 4.51
CA ALA A 32 -8.82 -5.36 5.30
C ALA A 32 -8.32 -6.55 4.45
N THR A 33 -8.96 -6.83 3.33
CA THR A 33 -8.57 -7.90 2.39
C THR A 33 -7.57 -7.45 1.32
N GLY A 34 -7.19 -6.17 1.31
CA GLY A 34 -6.15 -5.63 0.44
C GLY A 34 -4.73 -5.92 0.96
N PHE A 35 -3.71 -5.52 0.21
CA PHE A 35 -2.31 -5.82 0.53
C PHE A 35 -1.89 -5.31 1.92
N LEU A 36 -1.98 -4.01 2.16
CA LEU A 36 -1.66 -3.39 3.45
C LEU A 36 -2.65 -3.80 4.54
N GLY A 37 -3.95 -3.86 4.23
CA GLY A 37 -5.00 -4.22 5.19
C GLY A 37 -4.85 -5.64 5.75
N THR A 38 -4.35 -6.58 4.94
CA THR A 38 -4.10 -7.96 5.38
C THR A 38 -3.01 -8.01 6.44
N VAL A 39 -1.90 -7.30 6.21
CA VAL A 39 -0.78 -7.24 7.17
C VAL A 39 -1.18 -6.48 8.43
N LEU A 40 -1.95 -5.41 8.30
CA LEU A 40 -2.50 -4.69 9.45
C LEU A 40 -3.38 -5.58 10.32
N LEU A 41 -4.31 -6.32 9.71
CA LEU A 41 -5.21 -7.23 10.42
C LEU A 41 -4.44 -8.36 11.10
N GLU A 42 -3.52 -8.98 10.35
CA GLU A 42 -2.65 -10.03 10.86
C GLU A 42 -1.81 -9.53 12.03
N LYS A 43 -1.20 -8.35 11.91
CA LYS A 43 -0.36 -7.75 12.96
C LYS A 43 -1.12 -7.44 14.23
N LEU A 44 -2.31 -6.83 14.10
CA LEU A 44 -3.20 -6.54 15.24
C LEU A 44 -3.63 -7.82 15.94
N MET A 45 -3.97 -8.87 15.20
CA MET A 45 -4.37 -10.15 15.78
C MET A 45 -3.20 -10.96 16.32
N PHE A 46 -2.00 -10.85 15.75
CA PHE A 46 -0.82 -11.53 16.26
C PHE A 46 -0.33 -10.89 17.55
N THR A 47 -0.32 -9.55 17.62
CA THR A 47 0.34 -8.80 18.71
C THR A 47 -0.63 -8.32 19.77
N CYS A 48 -1.86 -7.97 19.40
CA CYS A 48 -2.83 -7.31 20.29
C CYS A 48 -4.10 -8.15 20.53
N ALA A 49 -4.19 -9.40 20.06
CA ALA A 49 -5.42 -10.19 20.13
C ALA A 49 -5.97 -10.36 21.55
N HIS A 50 -5.12 -10.52 22.56
CA HIS A 50 -5.58 -10.68 23.95
C HIS A 50 -6.23 -9.39 24.49
N ASN A 51 -5.82 -8.23 23.98
CA ASN A 51 -6.23 -6.91 24.44
C ASN A 51 -7.45 -6.39 23.67
N ILE A 52 -7.50 -6.62 22.35
CA ILE A 52 -8.59 -6.16 21.48
C ILE A 52 -9.89 -6.90 21.83
N LYS A 53 -11.01 -6.15 21.90
CA LYS A 53 -12.35 -6.71 22.07
C LYS A 53 -12.76 -7.48 20.82
N ASN A 54 -12.84 -6.78 19.68
CA ASN A 54 -13.14 -7.32 18.37
C ASN A 54 -12.60 -6.40 17.25
N ILE A 55 -12.51 -6.94 16.04
CA ILE A 55 -12.15 -6.21 14.82
C ILE A 55 -13.28 -6.38 13.80
N TYR A 56 -13.96 -5.30 13.49
CA TYR A 56 -14.88 -5.21 12.37
C TYR A 56 -14.10 -5.01 11.07
N ILE A 57 -14.44 -5.75 10.02
CA ILE A 57 -13.83 -5.57 8.70
C ILE A 57 -14.90 -5.35 7.64
N LEU A 58 -14.71 -4.34 6.79
CA LEU A 58 -15.62 -4.11 5.66
C LEU A 58 -15.29 -5.09 4.52
N ILE A 59 -16.26 -5.90 4.15
CA ILE A 59 -16.16 -6.87 3.06
C ILE A 59 -17.12 -6.50 1.94
N LYS A 60 -16.56 -6.26 0.75
CA LYS A 60 -17.35 -6.08 -0.46
C LYS A 60 -18.03 -7.40 -0.86
N PRO A 61 -19.35 -7.42 -1.12
CA PRO A 61 -20.03 -8.56 -1.72
C PRO A 61 -19.36 -9.04 -3.01
N THR A 62 -19.49 -10.32 -3.33
CA THR A 62 -19.02 -10.88 -4.60
C THR A 62 -20.07 -11.85 -5.11
N ASP A 63 -20.52 -11.67 -6.35
CA ASP A 63 -21.59 -12.48 -6.92
C ASP A 63 -21.20 -13.97 -6.92
N GLY A 64 -22.09 -14.82 -6.44
CA GLY A 64 -21.88 -16.27 -6.40
C GLY A 64 -20.90 -16.77 -5.33
N GLN A 65 -20.47 -15.93 -4.38
CA GLN A 65 -19.63 -16.35 -3.25
C GLN A 65 -20.23 -15.86 -1.92
N SER A 66 -20.39 -16.77 -0.95
CA SER A 66 -20.84 -16.36 0.38
C SER A 66 -19.73 -15.62 1.13
N ILE A 67 -20.12 -14.78 2.11
CA ILE A 67 -19.15 -14.08 2.95
C ILE A 67 -18.29 -15.08 3.73
N ASP A 68 -18.89 -16.14 4.26
CA ASP A 68 -18.17 -17.17 5.02
C ASP A 68 -17.13 -17.89 4.17
N GLU A 69 -17.46 -18.27 2.93
CA GLU A 69 -16.50 -18.85 1.97
C GLU A 69 -15.35 -17.89 1.67
N LYS A 70 -15.67 -16.60 1.44
CA LYS A 70 -14.68 -15.56 1.17
C LYS A 70 -13.75 -15.36 2.36
N MET A 71 -14.31 -15.33 3.56
CA MET A 71 -13.55 -15.18 4.81
C MET A 71 -12.70 -16.41 5.12
N SER A 72 -13.22 -17.62 4.94
CA SER A 72 -12.42 -18.84 5.12
C SER A 72 -11.21 -18.82 4.20
N LYS A 73 -11.43 -18.63 2.88
CA LYS A 73 -10.32 -18.57 1.91
C LYS A 73 -9.29 -17.49 2.24
N PHE A 74 -9.75 -16.32 2.70
CA PHE A 74 -8.88 -15.24 3.12
C PHE A 74 -8.00 -15.64 4.33
N PHE A 75 -8.61 -16.20 5.36
CA PHE A 75 -7.91 -16.66 6.57
C PHE A 75 -7.14 -17.98 6.41
N ASP A 76 -7.37 -18.72 5.34
CA ASP A 76 -6.60 -19.92 4.96
C ASP A 76 -5.33 -19.56 4.17
N SER A 77 -5.23 -18.32 3.70
CA SER A 77 -4.03 -17.85 3.00
C SER A 77 -2.77 -17.93 3.88
N ARG A 78 -1.59 -17.98 3.24
CA ARG A 78 -0.30 -18.02 3.95
C ARG A 78 -0.06 -16.79 4.83
N ALA A 79 -0.74 -15.66 4.55
CA ALA A 79 -0.62 -14.45 5.38
C ALA A 79 -0.92 -14.74 6.86
N PHE A 80 -1.91 -15.60 7.12
CA PHE A 80 -2.36 -15.92 8.48
C PHE A 80 -1.80 -17.24 9.02
N GLU A 81 -0.79 -17.83 8.36
CA GLU A 81 -0.20 -19.12 8.75
C GLU A 81 0.35 -19.07 10.18
N ARG A 82 1.26 -18.14 10.46
CA ARG A 82 1.80 -17.95 11.82
C ARG A 82 0.71 -17.62 12.86
N LEU A 83 -0.34 -16.92 12.45
CA LEU A 83 -1.43 -16.54 13.34
C LEU A 83 -2.31 -17.74 13.69
N ARG A 84 -2.58 -18.62 12.72
CA ARG A 84 -3.30 -19.89 12.96
C ARG A 84 -2.54 -20.80 13.92
N GLU A 85 -1.21 -20.83 13.81
CA GLU A 85 -0.35 -21.59 14.72
C GLU A 85 -0.33 -21.00 16.13
N HIS A 86 -0.23 -19.67 16.25
CA HIS A 86 -0.11 -18.99 17.54
C HIS A 86 -1.44 -18.81 18.28
N ASN A 87 -2.53 -18.55 17.56
CA ASN A 87 -3.87 -18.32 18.10
C ASN A 87 -4.94 -18.92 17.17
N PRO A 88 -5.23 -20.23 17.27
CA PRO A 88 -6.19 -20.90 16.38
C PRO A 88 -7.59 -20.28 16.37
N ASN A 89 -7.99 -19.64 17.47
CA ASN A 89 -9.31 -19.05 17.66
C ASN A 89 -9.40 -17.57 17.26
N PHE A 90 -8.36 -17.00 16.64
CA PHE A 90 -8.30 -15.57 16.31
C PHE A 90 -9.54 -15.09 15.51
N ARG A 91 -10.10 -15.95 14.66
CA ARG A 91 -11.27 -15.66 13.81
C ARG A 91 -12.50 -15.24 14.62
N SER A 92 -12.66 -15.73 15.85
CA SER A 92 -13.81 -15.41 16.72
C SER A 92 -13.91 -13.93 17.09
N LYS A 93 -12.79 -13.19 17.00
CA LYS A 93 -12.75 -11.74 17.24
C LYS A 93 -12.94 -10.91 15.98
N ILE A 94 -13.03 -11.52 14.80
CA ILE A 94 -13.14 -10.79 13.54
C ILE A 94 -14.58 -10.87 13.03
N ILE A 95 -15.22 -9.71 12.90
CA ILE A 95 -16.64 -9.59 12.54
C ILE A 95 -16.73 -8.96 11.15
N PRO A 96 -17.08 -9.72 10.10
CA PRO A 96 -17.26 -9.15 8.77
C PRO A 96 -18.53 -8.32 8.71
N LEU A 97 -18.43 -7.11 8.14
CA LEU A 97 -19.55 -6.23 7.82
C LEU A 97 -19.64 -6.10 6.30
N THR A 98 -20.83 -6.33 5.76
CA THR A 98 -21.07 -6.23 4.32
C THR A 98 -21.20 -4.78 3.90
N GLY A 99 -20.41 -4.35 2.90
CA GLY A 99 -20.60 -3.02 2.33
C GLY A 99 -19.70 -2.74 1.14
N ASP A 100 -20.05 -1.72 0.36
CA ASP A 100 -19.30 -1.24 -0.79
C ASP A 100 -19.05 0.26 -0.63
N ILE A 101 -17.77 0.63 -0.58
CA ILE A 101 -17.31 2.01 -0.38
C ILE A 101 -17.82 3.00 -1.44
N THR A 102 -18.25 2.51 -2.60
CA THR A 102 -18.83 3.33 -3.67
C THR A 102 -20.29 3.72 -3.41
N LYS A 103 -20.93 3.14 -2.40
CA LYS A 103 -22.32 3.39 -2.02
C LYS A 103 -22.41 4.39 -0.87
N LYS A 104 -23.58 5.01 -0.71
CA LYS A 104 -23.92 5.85 0.45
C LYS A 104 -23.67 5.08 1.75
N SER A 105 -23.17 5.76 2.78
CA SER A 105 -22.79 5.14 4.05
C SER A 105 -21.89 3.92 3.87
N ILE A 106 -21.02 3.94 2.86
CA ILE A 106 -20.13 2.84 2.43
C ILE A 106 -20.83 1.48 2.27
N GLY A 107 -22.13 1.50 1.96
CA GLY A 107 -22.97 0.32 1.74
C GLY A 107 -23.29 -0.48 3.00
N LEU A 108 -23.05 0.07 4.20
CA LEU A 108 -23.40 -0.56 5.46
C LEU A 108 -24.91 -0.45 5.75
N SER A 109 -25.44 -1.42 6.48
CA SER A 109 -26.80 -1.35 7.01
C SER A 109 -26.89 -0.33 8.17
N GLU A 110 -28.08 0.22 8.42
CA GLU A 110 -28.30 1.11 9.57
C GLU A 110 -27.95 0.44 10.92
N ASN A 111 -28.17 -0.88 11.03
CA ASN A 111 -27.80 -1.65 12.21
C ASN A 111 -26.27 -1.73 12.38
N ASP A 112 -25.52 -1.97 11.30
CA ASP A 112 -24.06 -1.99 11.36
C ASP A 112 -23.50 -0.60 11.69
N ILE A 113 -24.06 0.46 11.10
CA ILE A 113 -23.71 1.86 11.42
C ILE A 113 -23.94 2.14 12.91
N PHE A 114 -25.08 1.69 13.46
CA PHE A 114 -25.38 1.82 14.88
C PHE A 114 -24.35 1.10 15.76
N ILE A 115 -23.99 -0.14 15.42
CA ILE A 115 -22.95 -0.90 16.14
C ILE A 115 -21.61 -0.17 16.07
N LEU A 116 -21.20 0.29 14.89
CA LEU A 116 -19.94 1.00 14.69
C LEU A 116 -19.89 2.30 15.52
N ARG A 117 -20.96 3.10 15.51
CA ARG A 117 -21.08 4.33 16.33
C ARG A 117 -20.96 4.06 17.82
N LYS A 118 -21.53 2.96 18.29
CA LYS A 118 -21.57 2.59 19.71
C LYS A 118 -20.25 1.99 20.20
N GLU A 119 -19.62 1.11 19.43
CA GLU A 119 -18.54 0.25 19.93
C GLU A 119 -17.14 0.66 19.46
N VAL A 120 -16.99 1.18 18.24
CA VAL A 120 -15.67 1.34 17.63
C VAL A 120 -14.88 2.50 18.24
N SER A 121 -13.62 2.19 18.56
CA SER A 121 -12.67 3.13 19.15
C SER A 121 -11.53 3.50 18.18
N VAL A 122 -11.21 2.64 17.23
CA VAL A 122 -10.14 2.90 16.24
C VAL A 122 -10.62 2.53 14.85
N VAL A 123 -10.47 3.45 13.91
CA VAL A 123 -10.82 3.21 12.50
C VAL A 123 -9.55 3.28 11.65
N PHE A 124 -9.32 2.25 10.83
CA PHE A 124 -8.30 2.24 9.80
C PHE A 124 -8.96 2.28 8.42
N HIS A 125 -8.79 3.40 7.73
CA HIS A 125 -9.29 3.57 6.38
C HIS A 125 -8.18 3.34 5.36
N SER A 126 -8.07 2.08 4.89
CA SER A 126 -7.10 1.66 3.86
C SER A 126 -7.76 1.24 2.55
N ALA A 127 -9.08 1.28 2.45
CA ALA A 127 -9.79 0.99 1.21
C ALA A 127 -9.50 2.08 0.17
N ALA A 128 -8.92 1.68 -0.96
CA ALA A 128 -8.67 2.54 -2.11
C ALA A 128 -8.45 1.64 -3.33
N ASP A 129 -8.72 2.18 -4.51
CA ASP A 129 -8.24 1.59 -5.75
C ASP A 129 -6.92 2.26 -6.13
N THR A 130 -5.87 1.45 -6.25
CA THR A 130 -4.51 1.90 -6.60
C THR A 130 -4.16 1.60 -8.05
N SER A 131 -5.11 1.18 -8.87
CA SER A 131 -4.90 1.03 -10.30
C SER A 131 -4.79 2.43 -10.92
N PHE A 132 -3.67 2.72 -11.58
CA PHE A 132 -3.47 3.98 -12.31
C PHE A 132 -4.29 4.03 -13.62
N GLN A 133 -5.45 3.38 -13.64
CA GLN A 133 -6.29 3.19 -14.82
C GLN A 133 -7.69 3.78 -14.66
N LEU A 134 -8.07 4.18 -13.45
CA LEU A 134 -9.36 4.81 -13.18
C LEU A 134 -9.47 6.18 -13.85
N SER A 135 -10.67 6.48 -14.33
CA SER A 135 -11.11 7.84 -14.63
C SER A 135 -11.03 8.74 -13.38
N LEU A 136 -11.04 10.06 -13.59
CA LEU A 136 -11.09 10.99 -12.46
C LEU A 136 -12.37 10.80 -11.64
N SER A 137 -13.51 10.65 -12.31
CA SER A 137 -14.80 10.41 -11.63
C SER A 137 -14.77 9.16 -10.74
N GLU A 138 -14.28 8.02 -11.28
CA GLU A 138 -14.15 6.79 -10.49
C GLU A 138 -13.20 6.96 -9.30
N ALA A 139 -12.04 7.60 -9.51
CA ALA A 139 -11.07 7.82 -8.45
C ALA A 139 -11.65 8.69 -7.32
N ILE A 140 -12.42 9.72 -7.64
CA ILE A 140 -13.05 10.61 -6.65
C ILE A 140 -14.17 9.87 -5.90
N ILE A 141 -15.00 9.08 -6.58
CA ILE A 141 -16.03 8.26 -5.94
C ILE A 141 -15.39 7.28 -4.95
N ILE A 142 -14.37 6.54 -5.39
CA ILE A 142 -13.75 5.47 -4.61
C ILE A 142 -12.88 6.00 -3.47
N ASN A 143 -12.11 7.07 -3.70
CA ASN A 143 -11.10 7.52 -2.73
C ASN A 143 -11.53 8.73 -1.92
N THR A 144 -12.38 9.61 -2.44
CA THR A 144 -12.76 10.87 -1.79
C THR A 144 -14.15 10.79 -1.19
N LYS A 145 -15.16 10.47 -2.00
CA LYS A 145 -16.55 10.34 -1.53
C LYS A 145 -16.71 9.22 -0.51
N ALA A 146 -16.06 8.09 -0.71
CA ALA A 146 -16.02 7.01 0.27
C ALA A 146 -15.42 7.45 1.62
N THR A 147 -14.34 8.23 1.59
CA THR A 147 -13.72 8.79 2.80
C THR A 147 -14.69 9.76 3.47
N GLU A 148 -15.39 10.60 2.72
CA GLU A 148 -16.41 11.52 3.22
C GLU A 148 -17.55 10.80 3.95
N GLU A 149 -18.11 9.76 3.32
CA GLU A 149 -19.18 8.96 3.90
C GLU A 149 -18.72 8.26 5.20
N LEU A 150 -17.49 7.75 5.23
CA LEU A 150 -16.94 7.15 6.44
C LEU A 150 -16.68 8.20 7.54
N LEU A 151 -16.18 9.38 7.19
CA LEU A 151 -15.98 10.49 8.14
C LEU A 151 -17.31 10.94 8.76
N LYS A 152 -18.41 10.97 7.99
CA LYS A 152 -19.76 11.24 8.50
C LYS A 152 -20.18 10.21 9.55
N ILE A 153 -19.93 8.92 9.32
CA ILE A 153 -20.19 7.87 10.31
C ILE A 153 -19.31 8.06 11.56
N CYS A 154 -18.02 8.33 11.37
CA CYS A 154 -17.04 8.47 12.44
C CYS A 154 -17.29 9.68 13.35
N LYS A 155 -17.88 10.76 12.81
CA LYS A 155 -18.26 11.95 13.58
C LYS A 155 -19.19 11.62 14.74
N ASP A 156 -20.03 10.59 14.56
CA ASP A 156 -21.03 10.17 15.55
C ASP A 156 -20.55 8.97 16.39
N MET A 157 -19.27 8.59 16.32
CA MET A 157 -18.71 7.50 17.13
C MET A 157 -18.33 8.00 18.53
N HIS A 158 -18.99 7.47 19.56
CA HIS A 158 -18.84 7.97 20.93
C HIS A 158 -17.51 7.60 21.59
N GLN A 159 -16.86 6.54 21.12
CA GLN A 159 -15.63 6.01 21.71
C GLN A 159 -14.38 6.27 20.86
N LEU A 160 -14.51 7.00 19.75
CA LEU A 160 -13.44 7.17 18.77
C LEU A 160 -12.20 7.83 19.38
N LYS A 161 -11.08 7.09 19.34
CA LYS A 161 -9.75 7.52 19.80
C LYS A 161 -8.80 7.83 18.66
N ALA A 162 -8.99 7.19 17.50
CA ALA A 162 -8.20 7.46 16.31
C ALA A 162 -8.94 7.11 15.01
N PHE A 163 -8.85 7.98 14.01
CA PHE A 163 -9.20 7.71 12.62
C PHE A 163 -7.92 7.80 11.78
N VAL A 164 -7.43 6.67 11.29
CA VAL A 164 -6.18 6.57 10.53
C VAL A 164 -6.50 6.42 9.05
N TYR A 165 -6.24 7.47 8.28
CA TYR A 165 -6.41 7.50 6.83
C TYR A 165 -5.14 7.11 6.10
N VAL A 166 -5.22 6.16 5.16
CA VAL A 166 -4.11 5.82 4.27
C VAL A 166 -4.22 6.60 2.96
N SER A 167 -3.30 7.54 2.78
CA SER A 167 -3.06 8.26 1.54
C SER A 167 -1.86 7.65 0.79
N THR A 168 -1.02 8.46 0.15
CA THR A 168 0.22 8.07 -0.51
C THR A 168 1.22 9.22 -0.44
N ALA A 169 2.51 8.91 -0.34
CA ALA A 169 3.58 9.91 -0.42
C ALA A 169 3.49 10.74 -1.71
N TYR A 170 2.98 10.13 -2.78
CA TYR A 170 2.85 10.73 -4.10
C TYR A 170 1.60 11.61 -4.28
N SER A 171 0.80 11.88 -3.24
CA SER A 171 -0.41 12.71 -3.37
C SER A 171 -0.08 14.15 -3.77
N ASN A 172 1.14 14.61 -3.47
CA ASN A 172 1.64 15.95 -3.77
C ASN A 172 2.88 15.92 -4.67
N CYS A 173 2.95 14.96 -5.61
CA CYS A 173 4.05 14.81 -6.57
C CYS A 173 4.08 15.87 -7.69
N ASN A 174 3.28 16.93 -7.59
CA ASN A 174 3.47 18.20 -8.30
C ASN A 174 4.53 19.09 -7.62
N ARG A 175 5.15 18.62 -6.53
CA ARG A 175 6.20 19.30 -5.76
C ARG A 175 7.41 18.37 -5.63
N PRO A 176 8.66 18.91 -5.65
CA PRO A 176 9.86 18.09 -5.47
C PRO A 176 10.10 17.73 -4.00
N ILE A 177 9.70 18.60 -3.06
CA ILE A 177 9.85 18.38 -1.62
C ILE A 177 8.45 18.35 -1.00
N ILE A 178 8.16 17.28 -0.25
CA ILE A 178 6.86 17.03 0.34
C ILE A 178 7.02 16.93 1.87
N ASP A 179 6.63 17.98 2.58
CA ASP A 179 6.49 17.98 4.04
C ASP A 179 5.32 17.10 4.55
N GLU A 180 5.40 16.71 5.82
CA GLU A 180 4.32 16.10 6.60
C GLU A 180 3.26 17.11 7.05
N LYS A 181 2.65 17.76 6.06
CA LYS A 181 1.48 18.61 6.21
C LYS A 181 0.51 18.33 5.07
N VAL A 182 -0.76 18.63 5.27
CA VAL A 182 -1.75 18.61 4.20
C VAL A 182 -1.54 19.85 3.33
N TYR A 183 -1.62 19.67 2.03
CA TYR A 183 -1.55 20.75 1.05
C TYR A 183 -2.96 20.95 0.50
N PRO A 184 -3.49 22.19 0.51
CA PRO A 184 -4.79 22.45 -0.07
C PRO A 184 -4.74 22.18 -1.58
N THR A 185 -5.87 21.70 -2.10
CA THR A 185 -6.16 21.67 -3.53
C THR A 185 -6.65 23.05 -3.96
N ASP A 186 -6.50 23.39 -5.25
CA ASP A 186 -6.85 24.74 -5.74
C ASP A 186 -8.36 24.94 -5.94
N VAL A 187 -9.14 23.86 -5.89
CA VAL A 187 -10.57 23.84 -6.17
C VAL A 187 -11.27 23.14 -5.01
N SER A 188 -12.32 23.75 -4.46
CA SER A 188 -13.05 23.17 -3.33
C SER A 188 -13.73 21.85 -3.70
N LEU A 189 -13.96 21.02 -2.69
CA LEU A 189 -14.59 19.71 -2.85
C LEU A 189 -15.98 19.82 -3.52
N GLU A 190 -16.76 20.83 -3.14
CA GLU A 190 -18.09 21.08 -3.68
C GLU A 190 -18.02 21.38 -5.18
N THR A 191 -17.11 22.27 -5.59
CA THR A 191 -16.90 22.59 -7.01
C THR A 191 -16.37 21.38 -7.79
N VAL A 192 -15.52 20.55 -7.20
CA VAL A 192 -15.08 19.29 -7.84
C VAL A 192 -16.28 18.37 -8.10
N TYR A 193 -17.19 18.21 -7.14
CA TYR A 193 -18.39 17.40 -7.33
C TYR A 193 -19.32 17.96 -8.41
N GLU A 194 -19.58 19.27 -8.40
CA GLU A 194 -20.36 19.93 -9.46
C GLU A 194 -19.74 19.70 -10.84
N LEU A 195 -18.44 19.92 -10.98
CA LEU A 195 -17.73 19.72 -12.25
C LEU A 195 -17.81 18.27 -12.74
N LEU A 196 -17.77 17.29 -11.84
CA LEU A 196 -17.90 15.87 -12.19
C LEU A 196 -19.33 15.48 -12.61
N GLU A 197 -20.35 16.13 -12.05
CA GLU A 197 -21.75 15.91 -12.45
C GLU A 197 -22.03 16.51 -13.83
N TYR A 198 -21.50 17.70 -14.12
CA TYR A 198 -21.70 18.38 -15.40
C TYR A 198 -20.78 17.86 -16.52
N SER A 199 -19.53 17.50 -16.20
CA SER A 199 -18.56 17.04 -17.19
C SER A 199 -18.70 15.55 -17.46
N LYS A 200 -19.19 15.19 -18.64
CA LYS A 200 -19.14 13.80 -19.14
C LYS A 200 -17.76 13.37 -19.65
N SER A 201 -16.75 14.25 -19.59
CA SER A 201 -15.41 14.03 -20.14
C SER A 201 -14.31 14.45 -19.17
N ASP A 202 -13.49 13.48 -18.74
CA ASP A 202 -12.33 13.71 -17.89
C ASP A 202 -11.34 14.73 -18.48
N LYS A 203 -11.26 14.84 -19.81
CA LYS A 203 -10.34 15.80 -20.47
C LYS A 203 -10.66 17.26 -20.13
N LEU A 204 -11.92 17.59 -19.89
CA LEU A 204 -12.35 18.96 -19.58
C LEU A 204 -11.96 19.37 -18.16
N ILE A 205 -11.62 18.41 -17.32
CA ILE A 205 -11.32 18.59 -15.89
C ILE A 205 -9.88 18.18 -15.54
N GLU A 206 -9.02 17.95 -16.55
CA GLU A 206 -7.58 17.67 -16.34
C GLU A 206 -6.86 18.81 -15.62
N PHE A 207 -7.34 20.05 -15.72
CA PHE A 207 -6.78 21.19 -15.01
C PHE A 207 -6.80 21.00 -13.48
N LEU A 208 -7.74 20.19 -12.96
CA LEU A 208 -7.82 19.85 -11.53
C LEU A 208 -6.56 19.15 -11.02
N PHE A 209 -5.83 18.43 -11.88
CA PHE A 209 -4.63 17.70 -11.44
C PHE A 209 -3.55 18.63 -10.92
N ASN A 210 -3.50 19.89 -11.37
CA ASN A 210 -2.47 20.88 -11.00
C ASN A 210 -1.04 20.26 -11.00
N GLY A 211 -0.63 19.71 -12.14
CA GLY A 211 0.67 19.08 -12.33
C GLY A 211 0.83 17.66 -11.77
N ARG A 212 -0.21 17.09 -11.15
CA ARG A 212 -0.22 15.67 -10.73
C ARG A 212 -0.37 14.73 -11.94
N PRO A 213 0.28 13.56 -11.93
CA PRO A 213 0.38 12.69 -13.10
C PRO A 213 -0.89 11.89 -13.40
N ASN A 214 -1.79 11.70 -12.42
CA ASN A 214 -2.97 10.87 -12.59
C ASN A 214 -4.08 11.18 -11.56
N ALA A 215 -5.30 10.71 -11.87
CA ALA A 215 -6.49 10.83 -11.03
C ALA A 215 -6.33 10.25 -9.62
N TYR A 216 -5.52 9.20 -9.45
CA TYR A 216 -5.27 8.61 -8.14
C TYR A 216 -4.54 9.59 -7.22
N THR A 217 -3.45 10.20 -7.69
CA THR A 217 -2.67 11.17 -6.89
C THR A 217 -3.51 12.40 -6.52
N TYR A 218 -4.35 12.88 -7.44
CA TYR A 218 -5.25 14.01 -7.15
C TYR A 218 -6.37 13.65 -6.16
N SER A 219 -7.08 12.52 -6.37
CA SER A 219 -8.15 12.11 -5.45
C SER A 219 -7.62 11.88 -4.03
N LYS A 220 -6.41 11.34 -3.87
CA LYS A 220 -5.75 11.23 -2.56
C LYS A 220 -5.42 12.59 -1.93
N ALA A 221 -4.93 13.56 -2.70
CA ALA A 221 -4.71 14.91 -2.17
C ALA A 221 -6.02 15.56 -1.70
N LEU A 222 -7.08 15.44 -2.48
CA LEU A 222 -8.41 15.96 -2.13
C LEU A 222 -8.97 15.29 -0.86
N SER A 223 -8.80 13.97 -0.72
CA SER A 223 -9.20 13.25 0.50
C SER A 223 -8.41 13.67 1.74
N GLU A 224 -7.13 14.05 1.61
CA GLU A 224 -6.35 14.56 2.73
C GLU A 224 -6.88 15.91 3.24
N GLU A 225 -7.25 16.81 2.32
CA GLU A 225 -7.90 18.08 2.67
C GLU A 225 -9.23 17.84 3.38
N LEU A 226 -10.04 16.92 2.87
CA LEU A 226 -11.28 16.50 3.52
C LEU A 226 -11.03 15.96 4.94
N VAL A 227 -10.04 15.07 5.13
CA VAL A 227 -9.68 14.56 6.46
C VAL A 227 -9.19 15.69 7.39
N GLN A 228 -8.51 16.70 6.84
CA GLN A 228 -8.08 17.88 7.59
C GLN A 228 -9.26 18.72 8.07
N ASN A 229 -10.27 18.93 7.23
CA ASN A 229 -11.48 19.67 7.60
C ASN A 229 -12.23 19.00 8.76
N TYR A 230 -12.15 17.67 8.86
CA TYR A 230 -12.69 16.90 9.98
C TYR A 230 -11.74 16.79 11.19
N GLY A 231 -10.46 17.15 11.06
CA GLY A 231 -9.42 16.91 12.08
C GLY A 231 -9.65 17.60 13.43
N ASN A 232 -10.40 18.70 13.45
CA ASN A 232 -10.81 19.36 14.69
C ASN A 232 -11.95 18.61 15.40
N ILE A 233 -12.75 17.85 14.65
CA ILE A 233 -13.93 17.12 15.14
C ILE A 233 -13.53 15.71 15.59
N ILE A 234 -12.75 15.00 14.78
CA ILE A 234 -12.34 13.62 15.02
C ILE A 234 -10.81 13.49 15.18
N PRO A 235 -10.32 12.49 15.92
CA PRO A 235 -8.88 12.23 16.09
C PRO A 235 -8.21 11.65 14.83
N SER A 236 -8.15 12.46 13.77
CA SER A 236 -7.60 12.06 12.48
C SER A 236 -6.08 12.00 12.43
N ILE A 237 -5.57 11.06 11.64
CA ILE A 237 -4.19 10.90 11.22
C ILE A 237 -4.15 10.58 9.73
N ILE A 238 -3.13 11.07 9.03
CA ILE A 238 -2.87 10.69 7.63
C ILE A 238 -1.54 9.94 7.56
N ILE A 239 -1.55 8.75 6.98
CA ILE A 239 -0.38 7.95 6.66
C ILE A 239 -0.15 8.00 5.15
N ARG A 240 1.03 8.44 4.73
CA ARG A 240 1.45 8.54 3.33
C ARG A 240 2.58 7.55 3.06
N PRO A 241 2.28 6.28 2.72
CA PRO A 241 3.30 5.34 2.29
C PRO A 241 3.85 5.70 0.91
N SER A 242 5.15 5.45 0.70
CA SER A 242 5.74 5.38 -0.64
C SER A 242 5.38 4.05 -1.32
N ILE A 243 6.20 3.52 -2.23
CA ILE A 243 5.87 2.29 -2.94
C ILE A 243 5.95 1.11 -1.96
N ILE A 244 4.78 0.61 -1.54
CA ILE A 244 4.71 -0.54 -0.63
C ILE A 244 5.22 -1.80 -1.35
N THR A 245 6.22 -2.43 -0.76
CA THR A 245 6.88 -3.65 -1.25
C THR A 245 6.69 -4.79 -0.23
N SER A 246 7.32 -5.94 -0.44
CA SER A 246 7.11 -7.12 0.42
C SER A 246 7.43 -6.82 1.89
N SER A 247 6.90 -7.63 2.79
CA SER A 247 7.26 -7.54 4.21
C SER A 247 8.75 -7.83 4.42
N ILE A 248 9.34 -7.16 5.40
CA ILE A 248 10.70 -7.48 5.84
C ILE A 248 10.70 -8.60 6.87
N LYS A 249 9.67 -8.68 7.71
CA LYS A 249 9.56 -9.63 8.82
C LYS A 249 8.19 -10.28 8.92
N GLU A 250 7.11 -9.51 8.79
CA GLU A 250 5.76 -9.96 9.16
C GLU A 250 4.75 -9.82 8.01
N PRO A 251 3.88 -10.82 7.75
CA PRO A 251 3.68 -12.07 8.49
C PRO A 251 4.83 -13.08 8.34
N TYR A 252 5.61 -12.98 7.27
CA TYR A 252 6.90 -13.64 7.12
C TYR A 252 7.75 -12.84 6.11
N PRO A 253 9.08 -12.98 6.07
CA PRO A 253 9.92 -12.24 5.12
C PRO A 253 9.53 -12.50 3.66
N GLY A 254 9.37 -11.43 2.88
CA GLY A 254 9.03 -11.53 1.46
C GLY A 254 7.52 -11.66 1.17
N TRP A 255 6.62 -11.71 2.15
CA TRP A 255 5.19 -11.79 1.86
C TRP A 255 4.71 -10.63 0.98
N LEU A 256 3.99 -10.96 -0.09
CA LEU A 256 3.38 -10.02 -1.03
C LEU A 256 2.03 -10.54 -1.54
N SER A 257 1.10 -9.64 -1.88
CA SER A 257 -0.24 -10.03 -2.34
C SER A 257 -0.64 -9.45 -3.71
N GLY A 258 0.26 -8.76 -4.41
CA GLY A 258 -0.05 -8.09 -5.68
C GLY A 258 1.13 -7.92 -6.62
N TRP A 259 0.82 -7.72 -7.90
CA TRP A 259 1.79 -7.68 -9.01
C TRP A 259 1.88 -6.33 -9.72
N ASN A 260 1.29 -5.26 -9.16
CA ASN A 260 1.21 -3.94 -9.81
C ASN A 260 2.49 -3.10 -9.61
N GLY A 261 2.69 -2.10 -10.47
CA GLY A 261 3.73 -1.07 -10.30
C GLY A 261 5.15 -1.64 -10.34
N LEU A 262 5.94 -1.37 -9.30
CA LEU A 262 7.35 -1.78 -9.23
C LEU A 262 7.54 -3.31 -9.28
N ASN A 263 6.63 -4.07 -8.65
CA ASN A 263 6.63 -5.53 -8.70
C ASN A 263 6.56 -6.03 -10.15
N GLN A 264 5.73 -5.40 -10.98
CA GLN A 264 5.58 -5.73 -12.40
C GLN A 264 6.85 -5.44 -13.20
N VAL A 265 7.49 -4.30 -12.96
CA VAL A 265 8.73 -3.90 -13.66
C VAL A 265 9.84 -4.90 -13.37
N ILE A 266 10.06 -5.20 -12.09
CA ILE A 266 11.13 -6.10 -11.64
C ILE A 266 10.89 -7.51 -12.13
N LEU A 267 9.68 -8.06 -11.97
CA LEU A 267 9.36 -9.40 -12.48
C LEU A 267 9.49 -9.50 -14.00
N SER A 268 9.02 -8.48 -14.75
CA SER A 268 9.15 -8.46 -16.22
C SER A 268 10.61 -8.40 -16.66
N GLY A 269 11.46 -7.69 -15.90
CA GLY A 269 12.90 -7.67 -16.12
C GLY A 269 13.59 -9.00 -15.80
N MET A 270 13.23 -9.60 -14.67
CA MET A 270 13.72 -10.92 -14.25
C MET A 270 13.34 -12.03 -15.24
N LYS A 271 12.19 -11.90 -15.92
CA LYS A 271 11.76 -12.82 -16.99
C LYS A 271 12.31 -12.48 -18.37
N GLY A 272 12.93 -11.32 -18.54
CA GLY A 272 13.46 -10.85 -19.82
C GLY A 272 12.38 -10.44 -20.83
N TYR A 273 11.14 -10.24 -20.37
CA TYR A 273 10.04 -9.68 -21.15
C TYR A 273 10.18 -8.17 -21.32
N LEU A 274 10.72 -7.51 -20.31
CA LEU A 274 11.14 -6.12 -20.36
C LEU A 274 12.66 -6.10 -20.32
N ARG A 275 13.32 -5.71 -21.42
CA ARG A 275 14.79 -5.71 -21.54
C ARG A 275 15.41 -4.32 -21.49
N CYS A 276 14.60 -3.30 -21.67
CA CYS A 276 15.02 -1.91 -21.59
C CYS A 276 13.90 -1.05 -21.03
N TRP A 277 14.24 -0.09 -20.18
CA TRP A 277 13.29 0.78 -19.50
C TRP A 277 13.72 2.23 -19.60
N PHE A 278 12.75 3.09 -19.89
CA PHE A 278 12.96 4.53 -19.96
C PHE A 278 12.77 5.14 -18.57
N ALA A 279 13.88 5.37 -17.87
CA ALA A 279 13.91 5.96 -16.53
C ALA A 279 15.28 6.59 -16.26
N ASP A 280 15.34 7.43 -15.23
CA ASP A 280 16.59 7.82 -14.59
C ASP A 280 16.97 6.76 -13.54
N ASP A 281 18.09 6.09 -13.75
CA ASP A 281 18.61 5.06 -12.84
C ASP A 281 19.22 5.63 -11.56
N SER A 282 19.49 6.94 -11.52
CA SER A 282 20.04 7.63 -10.35
C SER A 282 18.98 8.17 -9.39
N CYS A 283 17.70 8.17 -9.79
CA CYS A 283 16.60 8.55 -8.89
C CYS A 283 16.42 7.51 -7.79
N ILE A 284 16.21 7.98 -6.55
CA ILE A 284 15.89 7.16 -5.38
C ILE A 284 14.56 6.44 -5.63
N ALA A 285 14.60 5.12 -5.58
CA ALA A 285 13.43 4.26 -5.63
C ALA A 285 12.79 4.20 -4.23
N ASP A 286 11.95 5.18 -3.89
CA ASP A 286 11.34 5.24 -2.56
C ASP A 286 10.31 4.13 -2.39
N THR A 287 10.73 3.12 -1.63
CA THR A 287 9.97 1.91 -1.31
C THR A 287 9.91 1.72 0.19
N ILE A 288 8.83 1.12 0.67
CA ILE A 288 8.64 0.84 2.10
C ILE A 288 8.10 -0.59 2.28
N PRO A 289 8.61 -1.37 3.24
CA PRO A 289 8.01 -2.66 3.58
C PRO A 289 6.56 -2.50 4.08
N VAL A 290 5.69 -3.43 3.69
CA VAL A 290 4.26 -3.39 4.06
C VAL A 290 4.03 -3.51 5.57
N ASP A 291 4.86 -4.28 6.28
CA ASP A 291 4.81 -4.44 7.74
C ASP A 291 5.28 -3.21 8.49
N TYR A 292 6.28 -2.50 7.99
CA TYR A 292 6.65 -1.20 8.56
C TYR A 292 5.51 -0.19 8.42
N THR A 293 4.83 -0.17 7.27
CA THR A 293 3.65 0.69 7.06
C THR A 293 2.53 0.31 8.03
N ALA A 294 2.24 -0.99 8.20
CA ALA A 294 1.25 -1.47 9.16
C ALA A 294 1.61 -1.08 10.61
N ASN A 295 2.88 -1.18 10.99
CA ASN A 295 3.35 -0.79 12.32
C ASN A 295 3.19 0.72 12.56
N VAL A 296 3.52 1.57 11.58
CA VAL A 296 3.27 3.01 11.69
C VAL A 296 1.76 3.29 11.84
N MET A 297 0.88 2.60 11.12
CA MET A 297 -0.56 2.76 11.28
C MET A 297 -0.99 2.46 12.73
N ILE A 298 -0.57 1.32 13.28
CA ILE A 298 -0.92 0.89 14.64
C ILE A 298 -0.38 1.88 15.69
N VAL A 299 0.90 2.21 15.61
CA VAL A 299 1.56 3.10 16.58
C VAL A 299 1.05 4.53 16.47
N SER A 300 0.73 5.01 15.26
CA SER A 300 0.16 6.34 15.09
C SER A 300 -1.19 6.48 15.77
N ALA A 301 -2.06 5.45 15.73
CA ALA A 301 -3.34 5.47 16.42
C ALA A 301 -3.19 5.67 17.93
N TRP A 302 -2.19 5.01 18.53
CA TRP A 302 -1.81 5.24 19.93
C TRP A 302 -1.29 6.67 20.15
N ASP A 303 -0.37 7.16 19.31
CA ASP A 303 0.18 8.52 19.43
C ASP A 303 -0.90 9.61 19.29
N ALA A 304 -1.90 9.44 18.43
CA ALA A 304 -3.04 10.37 18.37
C ALA A 304 -3.81 10.43 19.69
N HIS A 305 -4.00 9.29 20.35
CA HIS A 305 -4.66 9.26 21.64
C HIS A 305 -3.82 9.97 22.71
N GLU A 306 -2.53 9.64 22.81
CA GLU A 306 -1.62 10.25 23.78
C GLU A 306 -1.48 11.76 23.60
N ARG A 307 -1.36 12.23 22.36
CA ARG A 307 -1.30 13.67 22.06
C ARG A 307 -2.57 14.38 22.48
N ARG A 308 -3.74 13.77 22.25
CA ARG A 308 -5.02 14.35 22.67
C ARG A 308 -5.20 14.40 24.18
N LEU A 309 -4.70 13.42 24.93
CA LEU A 309 -4.65 13.49 26.40
C LEU A 309 -3.84 14.70 26.87
N LYS A 310 -2.85 15.14 26.08
CA LYS A 310 -2.02 16.33 26.31
C LYS A 310 -2.57 17.60 25.63
N ASN A 311 -3.84 17.59 25.20
CA ASN A 311 -4.50 18.68 24.47
C ASN A 311 -3.89 19.04 23.10
N ASP A 312 -3.01 18.22 22.52
CA ASP A 312 -2.59 18.36 21.12
C ASP A 312 -3.61 17.68 20.19
N LYS A 313 -4.48 18.50 19.59
CA LYS A 313 -5.51 18.08 18.64
C LYS A 313 -5.05 18.19 17.19
N GLN A 314 -3.82 18.60 16.92
CA GLN A 314 -3.34 18.82 15.57
C GLN A 314 -3.33 17.51 14.78
N LEU A 315 -3.85 17.57 13.55
CA LEU A 315 -3.70 16.51 12.55
C LEU A 315 -2.21 16.28 12.29
N LYS A 316 -1.77 15.02 12.36
CA LYS A 316 -0.42 14.63 11.96
C LYS A 316 -0.46 13.85 10.66
N VAL A 317 0.48 14.17 9.80
CA VAL A 317 0.76 13.43 8.57
C VAL A 317 2.07 12.68 8.78
N PHE A 318 2.14 11.44 8.31
CA PHE A 318 3.32 10.59 8.43
C PHE A 318 3.75 10.10 7.05
N ASN A 319 4.88 10.60 6.55
CA ASN A 319 5.45 10.13 5.28
C ASN A 319 6.24 8.84 5.54
N CYS A 320 5.61 7.68 5.31
CA CYS A 320 6.23 6.37 5.51
C CYS A 320 7.08 6.02 4.29
N CYS A 321 8.33 6.48 4.31
CA CYS A 321 9.27 6.44 3.19
C CYS A 321 10.65 5.99 3.69
N SER A 322 11.45 5.41 2.81
CA SER A 322 12.83 5.03 3.14
C SER A 322 13.86 6.01 2.57
N GLY A 323 13.51 6.76 1.52
CA GLY A 323 14.47 7.45 0.67
C GLY A 323 15.35 8.48 1.36
N LEU A 324 14.85 9.15 2.40
CA LEU A 324 15.65 10.15 3.14
C LEU A 324 16.67 9.54 4.11
N GLN A 325 16.35 8.40 4.70
CA GLN A 325 17.12 7.81 5.80
C GLN A 325 18.00 6.66 5.35
N ASN A 326 17.57 5.92 4.33
CA ASN A 326 18.26 4.75 3.81
C ASN A 326 18.02 4.63 2.30
N PRO A 327 18.57 5.55 1.47
CA PRO A 327 18.28 5.60 0.04
C PRO A 327 18.79 4.36 -0.71
N ILE A 328 18.02 3.96 -1.73
CA ILE A 328 18.46 3.07 -2.79
C ILE A 328 18.01 3.65 -4.13
N ASP A 329 18.92 3.80 -5.09
CA ASP A 329 18.58 4.25 -6.43
C ASP A 329 17.98 3.13 -7.28
N THR A 330 17.22 3.52 -8.29
CA THR A 330 16.49 2.62 -9.17
C THR A 330 17.42 1.64 -9.90
N GLY A 331 18.61 2.10 -10.30
CA GLY A 331 19.63 1.29 -10.95
C GLY A 331 20.15 0.18 -10.04
N ASN A 332 20.58 0.53 -8.84
CA ASN A 332 21.09 -0.40 -7.84
C ASN A 332 20.01 -1.39 -7.37
N MET A 333 18.77 -0.93 -7.15
CA MET A 333 17.66 -1.82 -6.81
C MET A 333 17.45 -2.88 -7.90
N MET A 334 17.37 -2.47 -9.17
CA MET A 334 17.20 -3.40 -10.29
C MET A 334 18.39 -4.35 -10.43
N SER A 335 19.61 -3.83 -10.32
CA SER A 335 20.85 -4.63 -10.38
C SER A 335 20.88 -5.74 -9.33
N ILE A 336 20.59 -5.40 -8.06
CA ILE A 336 20.53 -6.37 -6.96
C ILE A 336 19.44 -7.42 -7.21
N CYS A 337 18.25 -7.01 -7.67
CA CYS A 337 17.17 -7.94 -7.99
C CYS A 337 17.56 -8.94 -9.09
N LEU A 338 18.20 -8.47 -10.16
CA LEU A 338 18.67 -9.32 -11.26
C LEU A 338 19.82 -10.25 -10.83
N GLU A 339 20.72 -9.77 -9.96
CA GLU A 339 21.79 -10.57 -9.36
C GLU A 339 21.20 -11.74 -8.56
N HIS A 340 20.22 -11.47 -7.69
CA HIS A 340 19.52 -12.52 -6.93
C HIS A 340 18.68 -13.43 -7.82
N ASN A 341 18.04 -12.89 -8.85
CA ASN A 341 17.34 -13.70 -9.85
C ASN A 341 18.28 -14.73 -10.48
N LYS A 342 19.48 -14.29 -10.89
CA LYS A 342 20.50 -15.15 -11.50
C LYS A 342 21.01 -16.23 -10.54
N LYS A 343 21.21 -15.90 -9.27
CA LYS A 343 21.70 -16.84 -8.23
C LYS A 343 20.64 -17.88 -7.82
N HIS A 344 19.38 -17.48 -7.76
CA HIS A 344 18.28 -18.30 -7.24
C HIS A 344 17.40 -18.91 -8.34
N GLU A 345 17.74 -18.73 -9.62
CA GLU A 345 17.05 -19.41 -10.72
C GLU A 345 17.69 -20.78 -11.00
N LYS A 346 16.86 -21.83 -10.97
CA LYS A 346 17.33 -23.20 -11.27
C LYS A 346 17.56 -23.37 -12.77
N ASP A 347 16.76 -22.70 -13.59
CA ASP A 347 16.90 -22.70 -15.05
C ASP A 347 17.83 -21.56 -15.51
N LYS A 348 19.11 -21.88 -15.71
CA LYS A 348 20.13 -20.89 -16.14
C LYS A 348 19.78 -20.17 -17.45
N SER A 349 18.95 -20.77 -18.32
CA SER A 349 18.49 -20.12 -19.55
C SER A 349 17.51 -18.97 -19.30
N LYS A 350 16.76 -19.03 -18.19
CA LYS A 350 15.85 -17.98 -17.70
C LYS A 350 16.53 -17.00 -16.74
N ALA A 351 17.71 -17.34 -16.26
CA ALA A 351 18.43 -16.60 -15.21
C ALA A 351 19.22 -15.38 -15.73
N ASN A 352 19.64 -15.39 -17.00
CA ASN A 352 20.57 -14.42 -17.55
C ASN A 352 19.84 -13.39 -18.43
N THR A 353 18.93 -12.62 -17.82
CA THR A 353 18.15 -11.62 -18.53
C THR A 353 18.88 -10.30 -18.62
N MET A 354 18.94 -9.75 -19.83
CA MET A 354 19.45 -8.40 -20.06
C MET A 354 18.35 -7.40 -19.69
N PHE A 355 18.68 -6.45 -18.81
CA PHE A 355 17.82 -5.32 -18.46
C PHE A 355 18.64 -4.04 -18.44
N ILE A 356 18.21 -3.03 -19.19
CA ILE A 356 18.95 -1.79 -19.37
C ILE A 356 18.06 -0.60 -19.07
N ILE A 357 18.45 0.25 -18.12
CA ILE A 357 17.77 1.52 -17.84
C ILE A 357 18.48 2.64 -18.61
N ARG A 358 17.74 3.50 -19.31
CA ARG A 358 18.31 4.65 -20.01
C ARG A 358 17.46 5.90 -19.85
N LYS A 359 18.11 6.99 -19.40
CA LYS A 359 17.51 8.32 -19.29
C LYS A 359 17.44 9.08 -20.62
N ASN A 360 18.40 8.84 -21.52
CA ASN A 360 18.39 9.49 -22.84
C ASN A 360 17.38 8.78 -23.75
N PHE A 361 16.39 9.54 -24.23
CA PHE A 361 15.29 9.00 -25.03
C PHE A 361 15.76 8.33 -26.33
N TYR A 362 16.74 8.91 -27.04
CA TYR A 362 17.22 8.35 -28.30
C TYR A 362 17.95 7.03 -28.09
N VAL A 363 18.78 6.96 -27.04
CA VAL A 363 19.48 5.72 -26.67
C VAL A 363 18.48 4.66 -26.22
N TYR A 364 17.51 5.02 -25.36
CA TYR A 364 16.42 4.13 -24.99
C TYR A 364 15.64 3.63 -26.22
N PHE A 365 15.28 4.53 -27.12
CA PHE A 365 14.48 4.21 -28.31
C PHE A 365 15.22 3.24 -29.22
N PHE A 366 16.53 3.44 -29.43
CA PHE A 366 17.36 2.48 -30.16
C PHE A 366 17.30 1.08 -29.53
N TYR A 367 17.51 0.95 -28.21
CA TYR A 367 17.39 -0.34 -27.53
C TYR A 367 15.96 -0.89 -27.58
N PHE A 368 14.94 -0.05 -27.50
CA PHE A 368 13.55 -0.47 -27.62
C PHE A 368 13.27 -1.06 -29.01
N LEU A 369 13.76 -0.44 -30.07
CA LEU A 369 13.64 -0.97 -31.44
C LEU A 369 14.28 -2.34 -31.57
N VAL A 370 15.54 -2.47 -31.15
CA VAL A 370 16.35 -3.68 -31.33
C VAL A 370 15.91 -4.81 -30.40
N LEU A 371 15.61 -4.52 -29.13
CA LEU A 371 15.34 -5.53 -28.11
C LEU A 371 13.86 -5.89 -27.96
N HIS A 372 12.93 -5.04 -28.42
CA HIS A 372 11.49 -5.27 -28.28
C HIS A 372 10.76 -5.24 -29.62
N LEU A 373 10.80 -4.11 -30.35
CA LEU A 373 9.92 -3.90 -31.50
C LEU A 373 10.23 -4.83 -32.68
N ILE A 374 11.49 -4.87 -33.12
CA ILE A 374 11.91 -5.71 -34.25
C ILE A 374 11.65 -7.20 -33.96
N PRO A 375 12.07 -7.75 -32.80
CA PRO A 375 11.74 -9.14 -32.45
C PRO A 375 10.23 -9.41 -32.40
N ALA A 376 9.44 -8.51 -31.84
CA ALA A 376 7.98 -8.67 -31.76
C ALA A 376 7.33 -8.72 -33.15
N LEU A 377 7.75 -7.84 -34.07
CA LEU A 377 7.26 -7.84 -35.44
C LEU A 377 7.61 -9.14 -36.18
N ILE A 378 8.84 -9.64 -36.04
CA ILE A 378 9.26 -10.91 -36.64
C ILE A 378 8.40 -12.07 -36.13
N ILE A 379 8.19 -12.15 -34.81
CA ILE A 379 7.38 -13.21 -34.18
C ILE A 379 5.92 -13.10 -34.63
N ASP A 380 5.35 -11.90 -34.68
CA ASP A 380 3.95 -11.72 -35.09
C ASP A 380 3.74 -12.02 -36.57
N VAL A 381 4.69 -11.66 -37.45
CA VAL A 381 4.65 -12.07 -38.86
C VAL A 381 4.68 -13.59 -38.97
N PHE A 382 5.55 -14.26 -38.21
CA PHE A 382 5.58 -15.72 -38.19
C PHE A 382 4.27 -16.34 -37.67
N TYR A 383 3.67 -15.78 -36.61
CA TYR A 383 2.36 -16.23 -36.11
C TYR A 383 1.25 -16.02 -37.13
N PHE A 384 1.23 -14.86 -37.80
CA PHE A 384 0.30 -14.57 -38.88
C PHE A 384 0.42 -15.60 -40.02
N LEU A 385 1.65 -15.92 -40.45
CA LEU A 385 1.91 -16.95 -41.47
C LEU A 385 1.45 -18.35 -41.04
N LEU A 386 1.44 -18.65 -39.74
CA LEU A 386 0.91 -19.89 -39.18
C LEU A 386 -0.61 -19.85 -38.89
N GLY A 387 -1.32 -18.80 -39.31
CA GLY A 387 -2.75 -18.62 -39.02
C GLY A 387 -3.07 -18.40 -37.54
N ARG A 388 -2.08 -17.97 -36.75
CA ARG A 388 -2.23 -17.65 -35.32
C ARG A 388 -2.42 -16.15 -35.11
N GLU A 389 -2.97 -15.80 -33.95
CA GLU A 389 -3.15 -14.40 -33.56
C GLU A 389 -1.79 -13.69 -33.32
N MET A 390 -1.71 -12.43 -33.75
CA MET A 390 -0.56 -11.54 -33.50
C MET A 390 -0.66 -10.95 -32.09
N LEU A 391 0.18 -11.43 -31.17
CA LEU A 391 0.09 -11.10 -29.75
C LEU A 391 1.22 -10.17 -29.28
N MET A 392 2.39 -10.22 -29.92
CA MET A 392 3.60 -9.56 -29.41
C MET A 392 3.50 -8.02 -29.50
N CYS A 393 3.04 -7.48 -30.63
CA CYS A 393 2.85 -6.05 -30.79
C CYS A 393 1.77 -5.50 -29.86
N THR A 394 0.73 -6.28 -29.58
CA THR A 394 -0.30 -5.94 -28.59
C THR A 394 0.33 -5.83 -27.20
N ASN A 395 1.26 -6.71 -26.86
CA ASN A 395 1.97 -6.68 -25.58
C ASN A 395 2.94 -5.50 -25.47
N LEU A 396 3.60 -5.12 -26.57
CA LEU A 396 4.41 -3.91 -26.59
C LEU A 396 3.59 -2.64 -26.37
N LYS A 397 2.35 -2.58 -26.87
CA LYS A 397 1.44 -1.46 -26.57
C LYS A 397 1.15 -1.37 -25.07
N LYS A 398 0.96 -2.51 -24.39
CA LYS A 398 0.78 -2.56 -22.92
C LYS A 398 2.01 -2.03 -22.19
N ILE A 399 3.21 -2.50 -22.57
CA ILE A 399 4.48 -2.03 -21.97
C ILE A 399 4.67 -0.52 -22.18
N LYS A 400 4.42 -0.01 -23.39
CA LYS A 400 4.54 1.42 -23.69
C LYS A 400 3.56 2.26 -22.86
N ARG A 401 2.30 1.84 -22.75
CA ARG A 401 1.30 2.51 -21.90
C ARG A 401 1.75 2.54 -20.44
N PHE A 402 2.21 1.40 -19.93
CA PHE A 402 2.69 1.29 -18.55
C PHE A 402 3.92 2.17 -18.26
N SER A 403 4.90 2.20 -19.18
CA SER A 403 6.07 3.09 -19.09
C SER A 403 5.67 4.57 -19.11
N SER A 404 4.67 4.95 -19.92
CA SER A 404 4.16 6.32 -19.94
C SER A 404 3.55 6.74 -18.61
N ILE A 405 2.81 5.84 -17.94
CA ILE A 405 2.18 6.10 -16.63
C ILE A 405 3.26 6.31 -15.56
N LEU A 406 4.33 5.52 -15.59
CA LEU A 406 5.39 5.58 -14.59
C LEU A 406 6.43 6.68 -14.83
N LYS A 407 6.43 7.31 -16.01
CA LYS A 407 7.44 8.30 -16.42
C LYS A 407 7.68 9.39 -15.37
N VAL A 408 6.62 9.98 -14.80
CA VAL A 408 6.77 11.05 -13.80
C VAL A 408 7.50 10.54 -12.55
N PHE A 409 7.22 9.32 -12.11
CA PHE A 409 7.87 8.70 -10.95
C PHE A 409 9.30 8.24 -11.23
N CYS A 410 9.60 7.91 -12.48
CA CYS A 410 10.91 7.40 -12.89
C CYS A 410 11.93 8.49 -13.28
N PHE A 411 11.51 9.75 -13.42
CA PHE A 411 12.37 10.87 -13.85
C PHE A 411 12.42 12.05 -12.89
N ASN A 412 11.52 12.10 -11.91
CA ASN A 412 11.51 13.17 -10.92
C ASN A 412 11.93 12.62 -9.57
N GLN A 413 12.95 13.24 -8.98
CA GLN A 413 13.33 12.96 -7.61
C GLN A 413 12.35 13.66 -6.65
N PHE A 414 11.70 12.86 -5.81
CA PHE A 414 10.87 13.35 -4.73
C PHE A 414 11.59 13.23 -3.40
N LEU A 415 11.46 14.23 -2.54
CA LEU A 415 12.00 14.26 -1.19
C LEU A 415 10.86 14.28 -0.18
N PHE A 416 10.58 13.13 0.44
CA PHE A 416 9.52 13.01 1.44
C PHE A 416 10.09 13.25 2.84
N ILE A 417 9.80 14.41 3.42
CA ILE A 417 10.23 14.74 4.79
C ILE A 417 9.48 13.85 5.78
N ASP A 418 10.16 13.19 6.71
CA ASP A 418 9.63 12.13 7.58
C ASP A 418 9.88 12.41 9.07
N LYS A 419 9.86 13.68 9.48
CA LYS A 419 10.13 14.15 10.86
C LYS A 419 9.17 13.53 11.88
N ASN A 420 7.88 13.45 11.57
CA ASN A 420 6.85 12.88 12.43
C ASN A 420 7.03 11.37 12.56
N VAL A 421 7.40 10.66 11.48
CA VAL A 421 7.72 9.22 11.55
C VAL A 421 8.92 8.96 12.46
N ARG A 422 9.99 9.74 12.31
CA ARG A 422 11.18 9.62 13.19
C ARG A 422 10.84 9.90 14.65
N ARG A 423 10.08 10.97 14.92
CA ARG A 423 9.59 11.29 16.27
C ARG A 423 8.74 10.14 16.83
N LEU A 424 7.87 9.55 16.01
CA LEU A 424 7.00 8.46 16.42
C LEU A 424 7.79 7.22 16.86
N HIS A 425 8.81 6.83 16.09
CA HIS A 425 9.71 5.73 16.45
C HIS A 425 10.49 6.02 17.74
N GLN A 426 11.02 7.23 17.88
CA GLN A 426 11.77 7.65 19.07
C GLN A 426 10.92 7.67 20.34
N ALA A 427 9.61 7.85 20.22
CA ALA A 427 8.68 7.83 21.35
C ALA A 427 8.37 6.42 21.87
N LEU A 428 8.71 5.37 21.12
CA LEU A 428 8.50 3.99 21.53
C LEU A 428 9.48 3.58 22.63
N ASN A 429 9.00 2.81 23.60
CA ASN A 429 9.88 2.11 24.53
C ASN A 429 10.51 0.88 23.84
N GLU A 430 11.47 0.24 24.51
CA GLU A 430 12.19 -0.90 23.93
C GLU A 430 11.27 -2.08 23.58
N THR A 431 10.24 -2.33 24.39
CA THR A 431 9.21 -3.35 24.09
C THR A 431 8.49 -3.05 22.78
N ASP A 432 8.00 -1.82 22.63
CA ASP A 432 7.24 -1.40 21.46
C ASP A 432 8.13 -1.29 20.21
N LYS A 433 9.41 -0.96 20.35
CA LYS A 433 10.37 -1.03 19.23
C LYS A 433 10.55 -2.47 18.73
N VAL A 434 10.54 -3.47 19.62
CA VAL A 434 10.61 -4.88 19.21
C VAL A 434 9.31 -5.34 18.56
N LEU A 435 8.17 -4.93 19.12
CA LEU A 435 6.85 -5.36 18.66
C LEU A 435 6.40 -4.63 17.39
N PHE A 436 6.68 -3.35 17.24
CA PHE A 436 6.18 -2.49 16.17
C PHE A 436 7.31 -1.70 15.51
N ASP A 437 8.44 -2.36 15.19
CA ASP A 437 9.55 -1.67 14.52
C ASP A 437 9.14 -1.14 13.15
N PHE A 438 9.68 0.04 12.80
CA PHE A 438 9.59 0.63 11.47
C PHE A 438 10.80 1.53 11.18
N ASP A 439 11.95 1.27 11.82
CA ASP A 439 13.18 1.99 11.54
C ASP A 439 13.80 1.56 10.22
N VAL A 440 13.55 2.34 9.18
CA VAL A 440 14.04 2.10 7.82
C VAL A 440 15.57 2.06 7.70
N ARG A 441 16.33 2.60 8.67
CA ARG A 441 17.80 2.57 8.68
C ARG A 441 18.35 1.15 8.86
N ASN A 442 17.55 0.26 9.46
CA ASN A 442 17.93 -1.13 9.69
C ASN A 442 17.69 -2.02 8.46
N ILE A 443 17.09 -1.50 7.39
CA ILE A 443 16.84 -2.26 6.16
C ILE A 443 18.17 -2.55 5.47
N GLN A 444 18.57 -3.82 5.49
CA GLN A 444 19.70 -4.31 4.70
C GLN A 444 19.21 -4.63 3.27
N TRP A 445 19.32 -3.65 2.37
CA TRP A 445 18.77 -3.73 1.02
C TRP A 445 19.08 -5.02 0.26
N ARG A 446 20.32 -5.52 0.31
CA ARG A 446 20.67 -6.77 -0.38
C ARG A 446 19.94 -7.99 0.17
N VAL A 447 19.78 -8.09 1.49
CA VAL A 447 19.05 -9.19 2.13
C VAL A 447 17.55 -9.05 1.86
N TYR A 448 17.01 -7.85 2.04
CA TYR A 448 15.61 -7.56 1.79
C TYR A 448 15.19 -7.85 0.33
N LEU A 449 15.98 -7.39 -0.64
CA LEU A 449 15.70 -7.59 -2.07
C LEU A 449 15.85 -9.05 -2.52
N LYS A 450 16.68 -9.84 -1.84
CA LYS A 450 16.74 -11.29 -2.07
C LYS A 450 15.39 -11.94 -1.77
N ASP A 451 14.83 -11.67 -0.60
CA ASP A 451 13.56 -12.28 -0.17
C ASP A 451 12.40 -11.76 -1.03
N PHE A 452 12.43 -10.47 -1.38
CA PHE A 452 11.50 -9.88 -2.34
C PHE A 452 11.54 -10.59 -3.71
N VAL A 453 12.73 -10.84 -4.27
CA VAL A 453 12.90 -11.57 -5.54
C VAL A 453 12.36 -13.00 -5.45
N ILE A 454 12.66 -13.72 -4.37
CA ILE A 454 12.15 -15.08 -4.16
C ILE A 454 10.63 -15.06 -4.15
N ALA A 455 10.05 -14.13 -3.40
CA ALA A 455 8.61 -14.06 -3.27
C ALA A 455 7.92 -13.64 -4.57
N LEU A 456 8.49 -12.73 -5.38
CA LEU A 456 7.96 -12.41 -6.70
C LEU A 456 7.88 -13.66 -7.61
N LYS A 457 8.87 -14.56 -7.53
CA LYS A 457 8.84 -15.83 -8.27
C LYS A 457 7.80 -16.80 -7.74
N GLU A 458 7.61 -16.88 -6.43
CA GLU A 458 6.57 -17.72 -5.83
C GLU A 458 5.16 -17.23 -6.19
N TYR A 459 4.96 -15.91 -6.13
CA TYR A 459 3.72 -15.28 -6.55
C TYR A 459 3.43 -15.59 -8.02
N ASP A 460 4.40 -15.42 -8.91
CA ASP A 460 4.24 -15.71 -10.34
C ASP A 460 3.84 -17.16 -10.65
N LYS A 461 4.36 -18.14 -9.90
CA LYS A 461 3.99 -19.55 -10.07
C LYS A 461 2.54 -19.85 -9.64
N THR A 462 2.04 -19.12 -8.65
CA THR A 462 0.73 -19.36 -8.02
C THR A 462 -0.36 -18.50 -8.65
N SER A 463 -0.04 -17.29 -9.09
CA SER A 463 -0.91 -16.47 -9.92
C SER A 463 -0.90 -17.02 -11.34
N ARG A 464 -1.98 -17.69 -11.77
CA ARG A 464 -2.22 -18.04 -13.20
C ARG A 464 -2.34 -16.82 -14.12
N THR A 465 -1.96 -15.64 -13.65
CA THR A 465 -2.20 -14.34 -14.25
C THR A 465 -0.89 -13.88 -14.89
N VAL A 466 -0.95 -13.71 -16.21
CA VAL A 466 0.09 -13.17 -17.10
C VAL A 466 0.93 -14.23 -17.84
N LYS A 467 0.28 -14.85 -18.85
CA LYS A 467 0.86 -14.80 -20.20
C LYS A 467 0.82 -13.32 -20.59
N ILE A 468 1.98 -12.68 -20.76
CA ILE A 468 2.04 -11.33 -21.32
C ILE A 468 1.34 -11.35 -22.67
#